data_AF-A0A651DBT8-F1
#
_entry.id   AF-A0A651DBT8-F1
#
_cell.length_a   1.000
_cell.length_b   1.000
_cell.length_c   1.000
_cell.angle_alpha   90.00
_cell.angle_beta   90.00
_cell.angle_gamma   90.00
#
_symmetry.space_group_name_H-M   'P 1'
#
loop_
_entity.id
_entity.type
_entity.pdbx_description
1 polymer ?
#
loop_
_entity_poly.entity_id
_entity_poly.type
_entity_poly.pdbx_seq_one_letter_code
_entity_poly.pdbx_strand_id
1 'polypeptide(L)' 'MAPMSLKATHPPDTPLYPIREVSRITGVNSVTLRAWERRYGLIRPQRTPKGHRLYAQDDITRIERILQWLNRGVPV' A
#
# COMPACT_ATOMS: atom_id res chain seq x y z
N MET A 1 -13.27 -6.06 23.56
CA MET A 1 -12.17 -6.44 22.64
C MET A 1 -12.63 -6.16 21.20
N ALA A 2 -12.23 -5.03 20.63
CA ALA A 2 -12.52 -4.67 19.23
C ALA A 2 -11.19 -4.69 18.45
N PRO A 3 -11.14 -5.26 17.23
CA PRO A 3 -9.93 -5.20 16.44
C PRO A 3 -9.72 -3.76 15.98
N MET A 4 -8.54 -3.19 16.25
CA MET A 4 -8.07 -1.90 15.71
C MET A 4 -7.94 -2.01 14.19
N SER A 5 -9.06 -1.93 13.47
CA SER A 5 -9.05 -1.70 12.04
C SER A 5 -9.12 -0.20 11.83
N LEU A 6 -7.96 0.47 11.85
CA LEU A 6 -7.83 1.80 11.28
C LEU A 6 -8.15 1.67 9.79
N LYS A 7 -9.41 1.90 9.43
CA LYS A 7 -9.75 2.34 8.08
C LYS A 7 -9.05 3.69 7.91
N ALA A 8 -8.02 3.73 7.07
CA ALA A 8 -7.54 5.00 6.54
C ALA A 8 -8.68 5.56 5.68
N THR A 9 -9.57 6.32 6.31
CA THR A 9 -10.61 7.07 5.62
C THR A 9 -9.90 8.27 5.00
N HIS A 10 -9.35 8.06 3.80
CA HIS A 10 -8.71 9.16 3.06
C HIS A 10 -9.78 10.21 2.76
N PRO A 11 -9.51 11.51 3.00
CA PRO A 11 -10.40 12.57 2.54
C PRO A 11 -10.64 12.45 1.03
N PRO A 12 -11.83 12.81 0.53
CA PRO A 12 -12.26 12.53 -0.85
C PRO A 12 -11.34 13.10 -1.93
N ASP A 13 -10.55 14.13 -1.61
CA ASP A 13 -9.58 14.76 -2.52
C ASP A 13 -8.16 14.15 -2.47
N THR A 14 -7.97 13.04 -1.77
CA THR A 14 -6.65 12.40 -1.71
C THR A 14 -6.31 11.81 -3.08
N PRO A 15 -5.17 12.18 -3.70
CA PRO A 15 -4.79 11.62 -4.99
C PRO A 15 -4.59 10.11 -4.84
N LEU A 16 -5.24 9.38 -5.75
CA LEU A 16 -5.23 7.92 -5.79
C LEU A 16 -4.42 7.43 -6.99
N TYR A 17 -3.49 6.53 -6.74
CA TYR A 17 -2.53 6.04 -7.71
C TYR A 17 -2.83 4.58 -8.10
N PRO A 18 -2.85 4.23 -9.39
CA PRO A 18 -2.94 2.84 -9.79
C PRO A 18 -1.67 2.08 -9.44
N ILE A 19 -1.76 0.75 -9.30
CA ILE A 19 -0.61 -0.09 -8.90
C ILE A 19 0.64 0.08 -9.78
N ARG A 20 0.46 0.39 -11.08
CA ARG A 20 1.58 0.65 -12.00
C ARG A 20 2.34 1.91 -11.62
N GLU A 21 1.61 2.95 -11.21
CA GLU A 21 2.20 4.23 -10.82
C GLU A 21 2.91 4.11 -9.47
N VAL A 22 2.31 3.41 -8.51
CA VAL A 22 2.99 3.08 -7.24
C VAL A 22 4.27 2.29 -7.48
N SER A 23 4.23 1.34 -8.41
CA SER A 23 5.40 0.54 -8.78
C SER A 23 6.51 1.41 -9.38
N ARG A 24 6.15 2.41 -10.21
CA ARG A 24 7.07 3.38 -10.79
C ARG A 24 7.68 4.30 -9.73
N ILE A 25 6.88 4.78 -8.79
CA ILE A 25 7.31 5.71 -7.72
C ILE A 25 8.22 4.98 -6.71
N THR A 26 7.80 3.82 -6.23
CA THR A 26 8.48 3.10 -5.13
C THR A 26 9.59 2.16 -5.61
N GLY A 27 9.65 1.86 -6.92
CA GLY A 27 10.55 0.85 -7.48
C GLY A 27 10.15 -0.60 -7.15
N VAL A 28 9.08 -0.82 -6.38
CA VAL A 28 8.61 -2.15 -6.01
C VAL A 28 7.77 -2.73 -7.12
N ASN A 29 8.04 -3.98 -7.52
CA ASN A 29 7.23 -4.65 -8.53
C ASN A 29 5.76 -4.77 -8.06
N SER A 30 4.82 -4.46 -8.95
CA SER A 30 3.38 -4.65 -8.72
C SER A 30 2.99 -6.05 -8.21
N VAL A 31 3.74 -7.10 -8.56
CA VAL A 31 3.55 -8.47 -8.02
C VAL A 31 3.86 -8.52 -6.53
N THR A 32 4.98 -7.92 -6.10
CA THR A 32 5.37 -7.83 -4.69
C THR A 32 4.36 -7.01 -3.88
N LEU A 33 3.89 -5.89 -4.43
CA LEU A 33 2.83 -5.09 -3.80
C LEU A 33 1.55 -5.90 -3.58
N ARG A 34 1.13 -6.70 -4.58
CA ARG A 34 -0.03 -7.61 -4.43
C ARG A 34 0.22 -8.71 -3.40
N ALA A 35 1.45 -9.22 -3.31
CA ALA A 35 1.81 -10.20 -2.31
C ALA A 35 1.76 -9.60 -0.91
N TRP A 36 2.23 -8.36 -0.72
CA TRP A 36 2.17 -7.64 0.55
C TRP A 36 0.74 -7.36 1.00
N GLU A 37 -0.15 -6.98 0.09
CA GLU A 37 -1.59 -6.85 0.36
C GLU A 37 -2.18 -8.21 0.79
N ARG A 38 -1.98 -9.27 -0.01
CA ARG A 38 -2.67 -10.56 0.18
C ARG A 38 -2.12 -11.40 1.33
N ARG A 39 -0.81 -11.45 1.50
CA ARG A 39 -0.14 -12.35 2.45
C ARG A 39 0.02 -11.73 3.83
N TYR A 40 0.36 -10.45 3.87
CA TYR A 40 0.75 -9.78 5.10
C TYR A 40 -0.20 -8.65 5.51
N GLY A 41 -1.11 -8.22 4.62
CA GLY A 41 -2.04 -7.12 4.89
C GLY A 41 -1.35 -5.76 5.15
N LEU A 42 -0.09 -5.62 4.71
CA LEU A 42 0.77 -4.46 4.98
C LEU A 42 0.25 -3.18 4.33
N ILE A 43 -0.42 -3.31 3.18
CA ILE A 43 -1.02 -2.21 2.44
C ILE A 43 -2.50 -2.52 2.17
N ARG A 44 -3.34 -1.49 2.19
CA ARG A 44 -4.79 -1.63 2.04
C ARG A 44 -5.31 -0.66 0.98
N PRO A 45 -5.10 -0.97 -0.31
CA PRO A 45 -5.58 -0.12 -1.38
C PRO A 45 -7.10 -0.04 -1.38
N GLN A 46 -7.62 1.10 -1.80
CA GLN A 46 -9.02 1.24 -2.16
C GLN A 46 -9.31 0.46 -3.43
N ARG A 47 -10.52 -0.07 -3.52
CA ARG A 47 -11.00 -0.75 -4.72
C ARG A 47 -12.04 0.11 -5.40
N THR A 48 -11.86 0.35 -6.69
CA THR A 48 -12.91 0.96 -7.50
C THR A 48 -14.08 -0.02 -7.67
N PRO A 49 -15.28 0.45 -8.05
CA PRO A 49 -16.39 -0.42 -8.40
C PRO A 49 -16.05 -1.43 -9.52
N LYS A 50 -15.10 -1.08 -10.39
CA LYS A 50 -14.56 -1.97 -11.45
C LYS A 50 -13.50 -2.97 -10.95
N GLY A 51 -13.16 -2.95 -9.65
CA GLY A 51 -12.20 -3.87 -9.02
C GLY A 51 -10.72 -3.47 -9.17
N HIS A 52 -10.42 -2.25 -9.63
CA HIS A 52 -9.04 -1.78 -9.72
C HIS A 52 -8.53 -1.33 -8.35
N ARG A 53 -7.25 -1.58 -8.07
CA ARG A 53 -6.58 -1.13 -6.84
C ARG A 53 -6.04 0.27 -7.03
N LEU A 54 -6.44 1.14 -6.11
CA LEU A 54 -6.00 2.50 -6.00
C LEU A 54 -5.34 2.70 -4.64
N TYR A 55 -4.15 3.29 -4.65
CA TYR A 55 -3.32 3.50 -3.48
C TYR A 55 -3.29 4.99 -3.18
N ALA A 56 -3.42 5.37 -1.92
CA ALA A 56 -3.23 6.76 -1.53
C ALA A 56 -1.74 7.08 -1.34
N GLN A 57 -1.42 8.36 -1.19
CA GLN A 57 -0.07 8.79 -0.85
C GLN A 57 0.44 8.13 0.46
N ASP A 58 -0.44 7.91 1.44
CA ASP A 58 -0.10 7.23 2.70
C ASP A 58 0.34 5.77 2.48
N ASP A 59 -0.26 5.07 1.51
CA ASP A 59 0.17 3.71 1.16
C ASP A 59 1.58 3.73 0.56
N ILE A 60 1.89 4.72 -0.28
CA ILE A 60 3.22 4.92 -0.89
C ILE A 60 4.25 5.17 0.22
N THR A 61 3.98 6.10 1.12
CA THR A 61 4.87 6.38 2.26
C THR A 61 5.05 5.16 3.16
N ARG A 62 4.01 4.34 3.35
CA ARG A 62 4.14 3.07 4.08
C ARG A 62 5.06 2.09 3.35
N ILE A 63 4.93 1.95 2.03
CA ILE A 63 5.80 1.10 1.21
C ILE A 63 7.25 1.54 1.35
N GLU A 64 7.53 2.84 1.24
CA GLU A 64 8.86 3.41 1.41
C GLU A 64 9.45 3.11 2.80
N ARG A 65 8.63 3.23 3.86
CA ARG A 65 9.06 2.83 5.20
C ARG A 65 9.40 1.34 5.25
N ILE A 66 8.56 0.46 4.73
CA ILE A 66 8.85 -0.98 4.71
C ILE A 66 10.20 -1.24 4.00
N LEU A 67 10.46 -0.58 2.86
CA LEU A 67 11.74 -0.69 2.16
C LEU A 67 12.92 -0.20 3.01
N GLN A 68 12.77 0.91 3.73
CA GLN A 68 13.82 1.39 4.65
C GLN A 68 14.13 0.38 5.76
N TRP A 69 13.11 -0.30 6.28
CA TRP A 69 13.29 -1.33 7.31
C TRP A 69 13.99 -2.57 6.75
N LEU A 70 13.60 -3.02 5.54
CA LEU A 70 14.25 -4.13 4.83
C LEU A 70 15.72 -3.82 4.50
N ASN A 71 16.02 -2.61 4.03
CA ASN A 71 17.40 -2.17 3.73
C ASN A 71 18.28 -2.08 4.99
N ARG A 72 17.69 -1.93 6.18
CA ARG A 72 18.42 -1.94 7.46
C ARG A 72 18.66 -3.35 8.01
N GLY A 73 18.29 -4.40 7.28
CA GLY A 73 18.55 -5.79 7.67
C GLY A 73 17.58 -6.34 8.71
N VAL A 74 16.42 -5.70 8.92
CA VAL A 74 15.36 -6.25 9.76
C VAL A 74 14.53 -7.24 8.93
N PRO A 75 14.49 -8.54 9.28
CA PRO A 75 13.66 -9.51 8.56
C PRO A 75 12.17 -9.20 8.76
N VAL A 76 11.40 -9.35 7.68
CA VAL A 76 9.93 -9.27 7.63
C VAL A 76 9.30 -10.64 7.84
#